data_AF-A0A2I1ERC1-F1
#
_entry.id   AF-A0A2I1ERC1-F1
#
_cell.length_a   1.000
_cell.length_b   1.000
_cell.length_c   1.000
_cell.angle_alpha   90.00
_cell.angle_beta   90.00
_cell.angle_gamma   90.00
#
_symmetry.space_group_name_H-M   'P 1'
#
loop_
_entity.id
_entity.type
_entity.pdbx_description
1 polymer ?
#
loop_
_entity_poly.entity_id
_entity_poly.type
_entity_poly.pdbx_seq_one_letter_code
_entity_poly.pdbx_strand_id
1 'polypeptide(L)'
;RHCICAHRLTRGLYNEIYLLQFETGPDCIARLSRELIHPASKFASEVATMKYVAQNTNIKVPAVYDWNSTAQNPIKTPHIFMERLPGQHLYQVWDGLTIRQKIEVLRQIVGI
;
A
#
# COMPACT_ATOMS: atom_id res chain seq x y z
N ARG A 1 -14.85 -13.34 -0.15
CA ARG A 1 -14.73 -12.94 -1.58
C ARG A 1 -13.85 -13.96 -2.27
N HIS A 2 -14.22 -14.45 -3.45
CA HIS A 2 -13.37 -15.36 -4.20
C HIS A 2 -12.32 -14.56 -4.98
N CYS A 3 -11.03 -14.79 -4.68
CA CYS A 3 -9.92 -14.17 -5.39
C CYS A 3 -9.74 -14.92 -6.70
N ILE A 4 -9.89 -14.22 -7.82
CA ILE A 4 -9.77 -14.81 -9.16
C ILE A 4 -8.34 -14.73 -9.69
N CYS A 5 -7.55 -13.76 -9.21
CA CYS A 5 -6.19 -13.55 -9.66
C CYS A 5 -5.35 -12.90 -8.56
N ALA A 6 -4.13 -13.40 -8.39
CA ALA A 6 -3.10 -12.78 -7.57
C ALA A 6 -1.86 -12.55 -8.43
N HIS A 7 -1.49 -11.29 -8.63
CA HIS A 7 -0.32 -10.91 -9.44
C HIS A 7 0.68 -10.10 -8.62
N ARG A 8 1.95 -10.49 -8.64
CA ARG A 8 3.01 -9.76 -7.95
C ARG A 8 3.34 -8.47 -8.71
N LEU A 9 3.09 -7.32 -8.08
CA LEU A 9 3.41 -6.01 -8.65
C LEU A 9 4.88 -5.66 -8.49
N THR A 10 5.42 -5.84 -7.28
CA THR A 10 6.81 -5.48 -6.98
C THR A 10 7.34 -6.22 -5.76
N ARG A 11 8.65 -6.18 -5.59
CA ARG A 11 9.40 -6.80 -4.50
C ARG A 11 10.47 -5.82 -4.00
N GLY A 12 10.31 -5.38 -2.77
CA GLY A 12 11.33 -4.62 -2.05
C GLY A 12 12.19 -5.53 -1.17
N LEU A 13 13.01 -4.90 -0.31
CA LEU A 13 13.87 -5.63 0.63
C LEU A 13 13.07 -6.43 1.66
N TYR A 14 12.08 -5.78 2.29
CA TYR A 14 11.30 -6.35 3.39
C TYR A 14 9.93 -6.88 3.01
N ASN A 15 9.39 -6.43 1.87
CA ASN A 15 7.99 -6.70 1.50
C ASN A 15 7.87 -7.13 0.03
N GLU A 16 6.95 -8.04 -0.23
CA GLU A 16 6.41 -8.33 -1.56
C GLU A 16 4.99 -7.79 -1.67
N ILE A 17 4.68 -7.14 -2.79
CA ILE A 17 3.39 -6.51 -3.03
C ILE A 17 2.66 -7.27 -4.13
N TYR A 18 1.46 -7.74 -3.82
CA TYR A 18 0.57 -8.43 -4.74
C TYR A 18 -0.70 -7.61 -4.95
N LEU A 19 -1.17 -7.58 -6.19
CA LEU A 19 -2.53 -7.20 -6.54
C LEU A 19 -3.42 -8.44 -6.46
N LEU A 20 -4.45 -8.37 -5.62
CA LEU A 20 -5.49 -9.38 -5.51
C LEU A 20 -6.75 -8.84 -6.20
N GLN A 21 -7.22 -9.56 -7.20
CA GLN A 21 -8.43 -9.25 -7.94
C GLN A 21 -9.53 -10.22 -7.54
N PHE A 22 -10.73 -9.70 -7.34
CA PHE A 22 -11.88 -10.48 -6.90
C PHE A 22 -12.96 -10.47 -7.98
N GLU A 23 -13.77 -11.54 -8.01
CA GLU A 23 -14.93 -11.61 -8.91
C GLU A 23 -15.93 -10.47 -8.67
N THR A 24 -16.07 -10.05 -7.41
CA THR A 24 -16.95 -8.95 -7.00
C THR A 24 -16.27 -8.03 -6.00
N GLY A 25 -16.44 -6.72 -6.19
CA GLY A 25 -15.90 -5.68 -5.31
C GLY A 25 -14.54 -5.15 -5.74
N PRO A 26 -13.95 -4.21 -4.97
CA PRO A 26 -12.69 -3.59 -5.34
C PRO A 26 -11.51 -4.56 -5.18
N ASP A 27 -10.50 -4.34 -6.02
CA ASP A 27 -9.18 -4.96 -5.89
C ASP A 27 -8.53 -4.64 -4.53
N CYS A 28 -7.65 -5.52 -4.07
CA CYS A 28 -6.90 -5.36 -2.83
C CYS A 28 -5.40 -5.42 -3.10
N ILE A 29 -4.63 -4.64 -2.36
CA ILE A 29 -3.19 -4.79 -2.27
C ILE A 29 -2.85 -5.67 -1.06
N ALA A 30 -2.14 -6.76 -1.33
CA ALA A 30 -1.53 -7.59 -0.31
C ALA A 30 -0.05 -7.25 -0.19
N ARG A 31 0.32 -6.63 0.94
CA ARG A 31 1.72 -6.45 1.33
C ARG A 31 2.12 -7.59 2.24
N LEU A 32 2.97 -8.49 1.75
CA LEU A 32 3.45 -9.66 2.47
C LEU A 32 4.88 -9.41 2.95
N SER A 33 5.15 -9.71 4.21
CA SER A 33 6.53 -9.65 4.72
C SER A 33 7.38 -10.75 4.12
N ARG A 34 8.64 -10.41 3.85
CA ARG A 34 9.68 -11.37 3.48
C ARG A 34 10.40 -11.94 4.69
N GLU A 35 10.20 -11.36 5.88
CA GLU A 35 10.77 -11.81 7.13
C GLU A 35 9.66 -12.39 8.02
N LEU A 36 9.78 -13.66 8.38
CA LEU A 36 8.79 -14.33 9.23
C LEU A 36 8.79 -13.81 10.68
N ILE A 37 9.92 -13.24 11.12
CA ILE A 37 10.14 -12.66 12.44
C ILE A 37 10.33 -11.15 12.28
N HIS A 38 9.40 -10.50 11.59
CA HIS A 38 9.40 -9.05 11.51
C HIS A 38 8.81 -8.47 12.81
N PRO A 39 9.41 -7.43 13.43
CA PRO A 39 8.89 -6.88 14.68
C PRO A 39 7.43 -6.44 14.54
N ALA A 40 6.55 -7.01 15.37
CA ALA A 40 5.12 -6.69 15.35
C ALA A 40 4.83 -5.20 15.58
N SER A 41 5.69 -4.53 16.35
CA SER A 41 5.64 -3.09 16.58
C SER A 41 5.78 -2.28 15.29
N LYS A 42 6.56 -2.74 14.30
CA LYS A 42 6.71 -2.04 13.02
C LYS A 42 5.40 -2.11 12.21
N PHE A 43 4.80 -3.29 12.10
CA PHE A 43 3.49 -3.47 11.43
C PHE A 43 2.40 -2.63 12.10
N ALA A 44 2.32 -2.69 13.44
CA ALA A 44 1.37 -1.91 14.21
C ALA A 44 1.57 -0.40 14.01
N SER A 45 2.81 0.06 14.03
CA SER A 45 3.17 1.47 13.80
C SER A 45 2.77 1.91 12.39
N GLU A 46 3.08 1.13 11.34
CA GLU A 46 2.70 1.45 9.96
C GLU A 46 1.18 1.59 9.80
N VAL A 47 0.40 0.65 10.36
CA VAL A 47 -1.06 0.70 10.32
C VAL A 47 -1.60 1.88 11.13
N ALA A 48 -1.04 2.14 12.31
CA ALA A 48 -1.42 3.28 13.15
C ALA A 48 -1.14 4.61 12.46
N THR A 49 0.01 4.76 11.81
CA THR A 49 0.37 5.96 11.03
C THR A 49 -0.59 6.17 9.86
N MET A 50 -0.92 5.13 9.09
CA MET A 50 -1.90 5.26 8.00
C MET A 50 -3.28 5.72 8.53
N LYS A 51 -3.76 5.14 9.63
CA LYS A 51 -5.01 5.57 10.26
C LYS A 51 -4.94 7.01 10.75
N TYR A 52 -3.84 7.39 11.39
CA TYR A 52 -3.63 8.75 11.88
C TYR A 52 -3.63 9.77 10.74
N VAL A 53 -2.88 9.51 9.66
CA VAL A 53 -2.83 10.40 8.48
C VAL A 53 -4.22 10.55 7.85
N ALA A 54 -4.97 9.46 7.70
CA ALA A 54 -6.32 9.49 7.15
C ALA A 54 -7.31 10.30 8.00
N GLN A 55 -7.12 10.34 9.33
CA GLN A 55 -8.01 11.03 10.25
C GLN A 55 -7.67 12.51 10.44
N ASN A 56 -6.40 12.88 10.27
CA ASN A 56 -5.90 14.20 10.64
C ASN A 56 -5.47 15.06 9.44
N THR A 57 -5.47 14.51 8.23
CA THR A 57 -5.08 15.24 7.01
C THR A 57 -5.99 14.90 5.84
N ASN A 58 -5.89 15.67 4.75
CA ASN A 58 -6.57 15.38 3.49
C ASN A 58 -5.76 14.45 2.56
N ILE A 59 -4.62 13.94 3.02
CA ILE A 59 -3.76 13.04 2.23
C ILE A 59 -4.48 11.71 2.04
N LYS A 60 -4.64 11.31 0.78
CA LYS A 60 -5.17 9.99 0.41
C LYS A 60 -4.15 8.91 0.76
N VAL A 61 -4.42 8.15 1.82
CA VAL A 61 -3.67 6.94 2.18
C VAL A 61 -4.58 5.71 2.05
N PRO A 62 -4.03 4.51 1.76
CA PRO A 62 -4.84 3.31 1.63
C PRO A 62 -5.61 2.97 2.90
N ALA A 63 -6.89 2.65 2.77
CA ALA A 63 -7.63 2.04 3.88
C ALA A 63 -7.09 0.63 4.16
N VAL A 64 -6.72 0.35 5.41
CA VAL A 64 -6.31 -1.00 5.84
C VAL A 64 -7.55 -1.85 6.09
N TYR A 65 -7.68 -2.94 5.35
CA TYR A 65 -8.79 -3.88 5.50
C TYR A 65 -8.52 -4.91 6.59
N ASP A 66 -7.30 -5.46 6.62
CA ASP A 66 -6.87 -6.45 7.61
C ASP A 66 -5.34 -6.50 7.68
N TRP A 67 -4.78 -6.97 8.78
CA TRP A 67 -3.35 -7.19 8.92
C TRP A 67 -3.04 -8.19 10.05
N ASN A 68 -1.94 -8.93 9.89
CA ASN A 68 -1.40 -9.79 10.93
C ASN A 68 0.13 -9.69 10.94
N SER A 69 0.73 -9.47 12.10
CA SER A 69 2.17 -9.33 12.26
C SER A 69 2.92 -10.65 12.46
N THR A 70 2.20 -11.76 12.58
CA THR A 70 2.77 -13.09 12.88
C THR A 70 2.61 -14.02 11.69
N ALA A 71 3.45 -15.05 11.61
CA ALA A 71 3.29 -16.13 10.62
C ALA A 71 2.25 -17.19 11.05
N GLN A 72 1.68 -17.09 12.26
CA GLN A 72 0.62 -17.95 12.79
C GLN A 72 -0.75 -17.55 12.22
N ASN A 73 -0.85 -17.52 10.89
CA ASN A 73 -2.07 -17.19 10.16
C ASN A 73 -2.24 -18.13 8.94
N PRO A 74 -3.41 -18.14 8.26
CA PRO A 74 -3.67 -19.06 7.14
C PRO A 74 -2.68 -18.96 5.98
N ILE A 75 -2.13 -17.77 5.71
CA ILE A 75 -1.18 -17.53 4.61
C ILE A 75 0.29 -17.68 5.04
N LYS A 76 0.54 -18.03 6.31
CA LYS A 76 1.87 -18.36 6.88
C LYS A 76 2.92 -17.25 6.76
N THR A 77 2.50 -16.00 6.59
CA THR A 77 3.39 -14.83 6.54
C THR A 77 2.72 -13.59 7.13
N PRO A 78 3.45 -12.71 7.83
CA PRO A 78 2.93 -11.42 8.22
C PRO A 78 2.46 -10.62 7.00
N HIS A 79 1.34 -9.91 7.13
CA HIS A 79 0.72 -9.21 6.00
C HIS A 79 -0.08 -7.99 6.40
N ILE A 80 -0.29 -7.12 5.42
CA ILE A 80 -1.29 -6.05 5.44
C ILE A 80 -2.09 -6.14 4.14
N PHE A 81 -3.40 -6.29 4.27
CA PHE A 81 -4.36 -6.17 3.18
C PHE A 81 -4.96 -4.76 3.22
N MET A 82 -4.87 -4.05 2.10
CA MET A 82 -5.25 -2.65 2.03
C MET A 82 -5.82 -2.27 0.66
N GLU A 83 -6.49 -1.12 0.63
CA GLU A 83 -7.06 -0.54 -0.58
C GLU A 83 -6.01 -0.35 -1.68
N ARG A 84 -6.41 -0.67 -2.92
CA ARG A 84 -5.65 -0.27 -4.10
C ARG A 84 -6.00 1.18 -4.46
N LEU A 85 -5.05 2.09 -4.23
CA LEU A 85 -5.18 3.46 -4.74
C LEU A 85 -4.97 3.50 -6.26
N PRO A 86 -5.83 4.20 -7.02
CA PRO A 86 -5.61 4.41 -8.44
C PRO A 86 -4.48 5.41 -8.68
N GLY A 87 -3.76 5.26 -9.79
CA GLY A 87 -2.72 6.19 -10.21
C GLY A 87 -1.45 5.50 -10.69
N GLN A 88 -0.41 6.30 -10.88
CA GLN A 88 0.91 5.88 -11.30
C GLN A 88 1.97 6.48 -10.38
N HIS A 89 3.11 5.81 -10.24
CA HIS A 89 4.20 6.37 -9.46
C HIS A 89 4.74 7.63 -10.13
N LEU A 90 4.87 8.71 -9.37
CA LEU A 90 5.32 10.00 -9.89
C LEU A 90 6.66 9.91 -10.65
N TYR A 91 7.60 9.10 -10.17
CA TYR A 91 8.91 8.93 -10.82
C TYR A 91 8.82 8.37 -12.25
N GLN A 92 7.77 7.60 -12.57
CA GLN A 92 7.59 7.00 -13.90
C GLN A 92 7.14 8.02 -14.94
N VAL A 93 6.39 9.04 -14.50
CA VAL A 93 5.82 10.06 -15.38
C VAL A 93 6.59 11.37 -15.33
N TRP A 94 7.44 11.57 -14.32
CA TRP A 94 8.08 12.84 -14.00
C TRP A 94 8.78 13.49 -15.20
N ASP A 95 9.59 12.73 -15.94
CA ASP A 95 10.37 13.28 -17.05
C ASP A 95 9.50 13.68 -18.25
N GLY A 96 8.32 13.07 -18.39
CA GLY A 96 7.32 13.43 -19.39
C GLY A 96 6.45 14.64 -19.01
N LEU A 97 6.50 15.11 -17.76
CA LEU A 97 5.72 16.26 -17.32
C LEU A 97 6.34 17.58 -17.81
N THR A 98 5.50 18.49 -18.27
CA THR A 98 5.88 19.87 -18.53
C THR A 98 6.30 20.58 -17.24
N ILE A 99 7.10 21.65 -17.35
CA ILE A 99 7.50 22.47 -16.20
C ILE A 99 6.27 22.95 -15.40
N ARG A 100 5.20 23.36 -16.09
CA ARG A 100 3.95 23.79 -15.45
C ARG A 100 3.31 22.67 -14.61
N GLN A 101 3.26 21.44 -15.12
CA GLN A 101 2.74 20.29 -14.36
C GLN A 101 3.64 19.92 -13.19
N LYS A 102 4.97 19.98 -13.35
CA LYS A 102 5.92 19.76 -12.26
C LYS A 102 5.72 20.76 -11.12
N ILE A 103 5.54 22.05 -11.44
CA ILE A 103 5.22 23.08 -10.44
C ILE A 103 3.93 22.75 -9.70
N GLU A 104 2.90 22.30 -10.41
CA GLU A 104 1.62 21.96 -9.78
C GLU A 104 1.74 20.76 -8.81
N VAL A 105 2.47 19.71 -9.20
CA VAL A 105 2.75 18.59 -8.30
C VAL A 105 3.54 19.06 -7.07
N LEU A 106 4.55 19.93 -7.24
CA LEU A 106 5.33 20.46 -6.12
C LEU A 106 4.46 21.29 -5.17
N ARG A 107 3.52 22.10 -5.69
CA ARG A 107 2.57 22.84 -4.85
C ARG A 107 1.71 21.91 -4.00
N GLN A 108 1.24 20.80 -4.56
CA GLN A 108 0.47 19.80 -3.82
C GLN A 108 1.30 19.17 -2.70
N ILE A 109 2.59 18.89 -2.95
CA ILE A 109 3.49 18.31 -1.94
C ILE A 109 3.81 19.31 -0.83
N VAL A 110 4.05 20.58 -1.17
CA VAL A 110 4.33 21.64 -0.17
C VAL A 110 3.10 21.97 0.66
N GLY A 111 1.90 21.77 0.11
CA GLY A 111 0.63 22.00 0.80
C GLY A 111 0.17 20.83 1.68
N ILE A 112 0.95 19.76 1.81
CA ILE A 112 0.74 18.66 2.76
C ILE A 112 1.07 19.15 4.18
#